data_AF-A0A3C0Q3J1-F1
#
_entry.id   AF-A0A3C0Q3J1-F1
#
_cell.length_a   1.000
_cell.length_b   1.000
_cell.length_c   1.000
_cell.angle_alpha   90.00
_cell.angle_beta   90.00
_cell.angle_gamma   90.00
#
_symmetry.space_group_name_H-M   'P 1'
#
loop_
_entity.id
_entity.type
_entity.pdbx_description
1 polymer ?
#
loop_
_entity_poly.entity_id
_entity_poly.type
_entity_poly.pdbx_seq_one_letter_code
_entity_poly.pdbx_strand_id
1 'polypeptide(L)'
;RGIQAFQTDQMKMDVAALLSLLAVTLCLVFAKETVILGIIAALSCLIHGLRMRHYHSLQTGRDPLLWILHAGYAWLIIGLGLLSLSGFGLFDIKTILHAFTAGCIGSMILGMICRVTLGHTGRELKVGKVMTIAFIALQIAALMRVFGPMLIPDKTMEWIICSALLWAFCFATYLLLYGRMLFSPRPDGQEA
;
A
#
# COMPACT_ATOMS: atom_id res chain seq x y z
N ARG A 1 -20.43 15.80 -5.95
CA ARG A 1 -20.74 14.64 -6.83
C ARG A 1 -20.11 13.41 -6.21
N GLY A 2 -20.86 12.67 -5.38
CA GLY A 2 -20.46 11.32 -4.98
C GLY A 2 -20.75 10.36 -6.13
N ILE A 3 -19.80 9.50 -6.48
CA ILE A 3 -20.07 8.44 -7.46
C ILE A 3 -20.89 7.38 -6.73
N GLN A 4 -22.05 7.01 -7.25
CA GLN A 4 -22.82 5.89 -6.69
C GLN A 4 -22.04 4.60 -6.96
N ALA A 5 -21.35 4.12 -5.93
CA ALA A 5 -20.72 2.80 -5.92
C ALA A 5 -21.61 1.86 -5.11
N PHE A 6 -21.95 0.71 -5.69
CA PHE A 6 -22.72 -0.32 -5.00
C PHE A 6 -21.77 -1.34 -4.39
N GLN A 7 -21.99 -1.68 -3.12
CA GLN A 7 -21.27 -2.77 -2.49
C GLN A 7 -21.71 -4.08 -3.13
N THR A 8 -20.75 -4.81 -3.70
CA THR A 8 -20.99 -6.18 -4.16
C THR A 8 -20.60 -7.13 -3.02
N ASP A 9 -21.52 -7.97 -2.55
CA ASP A 9 -21.20 -8.98 -1.52
C ASP A 9 -20.24 -10.04 -2.07
N GLN A 10 -19.17 -10.30 -1.33
CA GLN A 10 -18.02 -11.12 -1.73
C GLN A 10 -17.48 -11.99 -0.60
N MET A 11 -18.30 -12.35 0.38
CA MET A 11 -17.88 -13.10 1.57
C MET A 11 -16.96 -14.30 1.26
N LYS A 12 -17.30 -15.11 0.24
CA LYS A 12 -16.48 -16.26 -0.16
C LYS A 12 -15.07 -15.85 -0.65
N MET A 13 -14.97 -14.77 -1.41
CA MET A 13 -13.69 -14.25 -1.88
C MET A 13 -12.91 -13.56 -0.76
N ASP A 14 -13.58 -12.90 0.19
CA ASP A 14 -12.94 -12.32 1.37
C ASP A 14 -12.30 -13.40 2.25
N VAL A 15 -13.04 -14.48 2.52
CA VAL A 15 -12.52 -15.65 3.26
C VAL A 15 -11.37 -16.31 2.50
N ALA A 16 -11.52 -16.53 1.19
CA ALA A 16 -10.45 -17.10 0.36
C ALA A 16 -9.18 -16.22 0.37
N ALA A 17 -9.32 -14.90 0.30
CA ALA A 17 -8.21 -13.95 0.37
C ALA A 17 -7.47 -14.08 1.71
N LEU A 18 -8.19 -14.05 2.83
CA LEU A 18 -7.61 -14.22 4.17
C LEU A 18 -6.89 -15.56 4.33
N LEU A 19 -7.53 -16.66 3.95
CA LEU A 19 -6.93 -17.99 4.02
C LEU A 19 -5.69 -18.11 3.12
N SER A 20 -5.71 -17.48 1.94
CA SER A 20 -4.56 -17.48 1.04
C SER A 20 -3.35 -16.74 1.62
N LEU A 21 -3.56 -15.59 2.27
CA LEU A 21 -2.47 -14.86 2.95
C LEU A 21 -1.93 -15.62 4.15
N LEU A 22 -2.79 -16.30 4.90
CA LEU A 22 -2.37 -17.17 5.99
C LEU A 22 -1.48 -18.30 5.45
N ALA A 23 -1.89 -18.96 4.35
CA ALA A 23 -1.10 -20.00 3.71
C ALA A 23 0.26 -19.49 3.21
N VAL A 24 0.31 -18.30 2.57
CA VAL A 24 1.56 -17.64 2.16
C VAL A 24 2.46 -17.40 3.39
N THR A 25 1.90 -16.90 4.48
CA THR A 25 2.64 -16.60 5.71
C THR A 25 3.22 -17.87 6.33
N LEU A 26 2.45 -18.96 6.39
CA LEU A 26 2.94 -20.26 6.85
C LEU A 26 4.06 -20.79 5.95
N CYS A 27 3.93 -20.65 4.63
CA CYS A 27 4.98 -21.05 3.70
C CYS A 27 6.25 -20.22 3.86
N LEU A 28 6.15 -18.92 4.15
CA LEU A 28 7.32 -18.08 4.44
C LEU A 28 8.10 -18.54 5.68
N VAL A 29 7.43 -19.16 6.65
CA VAL A 29 8.05 -19.67 7.89
C VAL A 29 8.62 -21.08 7.69
N PHE A 30 7.83 -21.99 7.13
CA PHE A 30 8.16 -23.42 7.10
C PHE A 30 8.71 -23.93 5.77
N ALA A 31 8.50 -23.20 4.68
CA ALA A 31 8.83 -23.63 3.32
C ALA A 31 9.43 -22.47 2.49
N LYS A 32 10.25 -21.64 3.15
CA LYS A 32 10.92 -20.49 2.53
C LYS A 32 11.75 -20.95 1.32
N GLU A 33 11.76 -20.17 0.25
CA GLU A 33 12.54 -20.45 -0.99
C GLU A 33 12.17 -21.76 -1.70
N THR A 34 11.00 -22.35 -1.40
CA THR A 34 10.50 -23.53 -2.12
C THR A 34 9.55 -23.16 -3.25
N VAL A 35 9.40 -24.07 -4.22
CA VAL A 35 8.39 -23.97 -5.29
C VAL A 35 6.96 -23.90 -4.72
N ILE A 36 6.73 -24.53 -3.56
CA ILE A 36 5.43 -24.51 -2.87
C ILE A 36 5.05 -23.08 -2.48
N LEU A 37 5.98 -22.32 -1.88
CA LEU A 37 5.77 -20.89 -1.60
C LEU A 37 5.42 -20.13 -2.88
N GLY A 38 6.12 -20.40 -3.98
CA GLY A 38 5.88 -19.77 -5.27
C GLY A 38 4.45 -19.99 -5.78
N ILE A 39 3.98 -21.24 -5.78
CA ILE A 39 2.63 -21.62 -6.22
C ILE A 39 1.56 -20.98 -5.32
N ILE A 40 1.72 -21.06 -3.99
CA ILE A 40 0.75 -20.50 -3.04
C ILE A 40 0.69 -18.97 -3.17
N ALA A 41 1.83 -18.29 -3.35
CA ALA A 41 1.88 -16.86 -3.61
C ALA A 41 1.22 -16.48 -4.95
N ALA A 42 1.39 -17.27 -6.02
CA ALA A 42 0.71 -17.06 -7.29
C ALA A 42 -0.81 -17.19 -7.16
N LEU A 43 -1.30 -18.21 -6.45
CA LEU A 43 -2.73 -18.39 -6.18
C LEU A 43 -3.29 -17.21 -5.36
N SER A 44 -2.58 -16.78 -4.32
CA SER A 44 -2.97 -15.61 -3.53
C SER A 44 -3.00 -14.34 -4.38
N CYS A 45 -2.00 -14.12 -5.25
CA CYS A 45 -1.95 -13.01 -6.20
C CYS A 45 -3.20 -12.98 -7.09
N LEU A 46 -3.62 -14.12 -7.63
CA LEU A 46 -4.82 -14.23 -8.47
C LEU A 46 -6.10 -13.92 -7.66
N ILE A 47 -6.25 -14.48 -6.46
CA ILE A 47 -7.42 -14.23 -5.59
C ILE A 47 -7.53 -12.73 -5.28
N HIS A 48 -6.45 -12.09 -4.85
CA HIS A 48 -6.45 -10.66 -4.53
C HIS A 48 -6.68 -9.78 -5.77
N GLY A 49 -6.15 -10.17 -6.92
CA GLY A 49 -6.39 -9.48 -8.20
C GLY A 49 -7.84 -9.57 -8.66
N LEU A 50 -8.47 -10.75 -8.54
CA LEU A 50 -9.89 -10.95 -8.86
C LEU A 50 -10.78 -10.15 -7.92
N ARG A 51 -10.48 -10.15 -6.62
CA ARG A 51 -11.20 -9.37 -5.60
C ARG A 51 -11.18 -7.86 -5.91
N MET A 52 -10.06 -7.34 -6.40
CA MET A 52 -9.91 -5.92 -6.73
C MET A 52 -10.85 -5.45 -7.86
N ARG A 53 -11.39 -6.34 -8.70
CA ARG A 53 -12.30 -5.99 -9.81
C ARG A 53 -13.53 -5.22 -9.35
N HIS A 54 -13.96 -5.45 -8.12
CA HIS A 54 -15.18 -4.85 -7.58
C HIS A 54 -14.93 -3.60 -6.74
N TYR A 55 -13.68 -3.16 -6.65
CA TYR A 55 -13.32 -1.98 -5.86
C TYR A 55 -13.59 -0.68 -6.62
N HIS A 56 -14.06 -0.73 -7.88
CA HIS A 56 -14.30 0.47 -8.69
C HIS A 56 -13.06 1.39 -8.76
N SER A 57 -11.85 0.81 -8.76
CA SER A 57 -10.58 1.54 -8.60
C SER A 57 -10.35 2.67 -9.60
N LEU A 58 -10.93 2.60 -10.80
CA LEU A 58 -10.83 3.68 -11.79
C LEU A 58 -11.58 4.95 -11.36
N GLN A 59 -12.60 4.81 -10.52
CA GLN A 59 -13.43 5.91 -10.04
C GLN A 59 -12.76 6.71 -8.91
N THR A 60 -11.73 6.15 -8.27
CA THR A 60 -11.05 6.78 -7.12
C THR A 60 -10.01 7.82 -7.51
N GLY A 61 -9.61 7.91 -8.79
CA GLY A 61 -8.52 8.78 -9.23
C GLY A 61 -8.70 10.28 -8.94
N ARG A 62 -9.92 10.74 -8.64
CA ARG A 62 -10.22 12.13 -8.27
C ARG A 62 -10.05 12.43 -6.79
N ASP A 63 -10.03 11.41 -5.94
CA ASP A 63 -9.91 11.55 -4.49
C ASP A 63 -8.59 10.93 -4.01
N PRO A 64 -7.61 11.76 -3.62
CA PRO A 64 -6.33 11.26 -3.13
C PRO A 64 -6.40 10.38 -1.90
N LEU A 65 -7.37 10.60 -1.00
CA LEU A 65 -7.52 9.75 0.19
C LEU A 65 -7.96 8.34 -0.18
N LEU A 66 -8.66 8.18 -1.29
CA LEU A 66 -9.14 6.89 -1.78
C LEU A 66 -8.12 6.22 -2.69
N TRP A 67 -7.59 6.90 -3.72
CA TRP A 67 -6.71 6.21 -4.67
C TRP A 67 -5.43 5.67 -4.02
N ILE A 68 -4.89 6.33 -2.98
CA ILE A 68 -3.69 5.85 -2.28
C ILE A 68 -3.93 4.50 -1.57
N LEU A 69 -5.15 4.25 -1.08
CA LEU A 69 -5.51 2.96 -0.48
C LEU A 69 -5.58 1.86 -1.54
N HIS A 70 -6.10 2.19 -2.72
CA HIS A 70 -6.14 1.25 -3.86
C HIS A 70 -4.74 0.98 -4.39
N ALA A 71 -3.88 1.99 -4.42
CA ALA A 71 -2.48 1.84 -4.79
C ALA A 71 -1.72 0.97 -3.78
N GLY A 72 -2.00 1.13 -2.47
CA GLY A 72 -1.48 0.23 -1.43
C GLY A 72 -1.96 -1.22 -1.64
N TYR A 73 -3.24 -1.44 -1.93
CA TYR A 73 -3.74 -2.78 -2.22
C TYR A 73 -3.18 -3.36 -3.52
N ALA A 74 -2.92 -2.53 -4.54
CA ALA A 74 -2.23 -2.97 -5.75
C ALA A 74 -0.81 -3.46 -5.45
N TRP A 75 -0.09 -2.80 -4.53
CA TRP A 75 1.22 -3.25 -4.07
C TRP A 75 1.20 -4.61 -3.36
N LEU A 76 0.10 -4.97 -2.67
CA LEU A 76 -0.07 -6.32 -2.13
C LEU A 76 -0.06 -7.35 -3.27
N ILE A 77 -0.83 -7.10 -4.32
CA ILE A 77 -0.91 -7.99 -5.50
C ILE A 77 0.44 -8.08 -6.20
N ILE A 78 1.12 -6.93 -6.41
CA ILE A 78 2.46 -6.89 -7.00
C ILE A 78 3.46 -7.68 -6.14
N GLY A 79 3.44 -7.49 -4.82
CA GLY A 79 4.31 -8.20 -3.89
C GLY A 79 4.09 -9.71 -3.91
N LEU A 80 2.83 -10.18 -3.97
CA LEU A 80 2.49 -11.60 -4.10
C LEU A 80 2.96 -12.16 -5.45
N GLY A 81 2.80 -11.40 -6.54
CA GLY A 81 3.31 -11.74 -7.85
C GLY A 81 4.83 -11.88 -7.86
N LEU A 82 5.56 -10.92 -7.28
CA LEU A 82 7.01 -11.00 -7.12
C LEU A 82 7.43 -12.17 -6.24
N LEU A 83 6.71 -12.42 -5.14
CA LEU A 83 6.97 -13.53 -4.23
C LEU A 83 6.78 -14.88 -4.93
N SER A 84 5.83 -14.98 -5.88
CA SER A 84 5.65 -16.20 -6.67
C SER A 84 6.90 -16.58 -7.49
N LEU A 85 7.65 -15.56 -7.93
CA LEU A 85 8.88 -15.71 -8.70
C LEU A 85 10.09 -16.07 -7.82
N SER A 86 10.01 -15.81 -6.50
CA SER A 86 11.09 -16.15 -5.57
C SER A 86 11.33 -17.65 -5.44
N GLY A 87 10.31 -18.48 -5.62
CA GLY A 87 10.44 -19.95 -5.62
C GLY A 87 11.28 -20.51 -6.77
N PHE A 88 11.60 -19.68 -7.77
CA PHE A 88 12.49 -20.02 -8.88
C PHE A 88 13.89 -19.40 -8.74
N GLY A 89 14.19 -18.75 -7.61
CA GLY A 89 15.50 -18.13 -7.36
C GLY A 89 15.78 -16.84 -8.14
N LEU A 90 14.75 -16.24 -8.76
CA LEU A 90 14.92 -15.06 -9.63
C LEU A 90 15.15 -13.75 -8.86
N PHE A 91 14.61 -13.63 -7.63
CA PHE A 91 14.63 -12.39 -6.86
C PHE A 91 14.85 -12.64 -5.37
N ASP A 92 15.61 -11.76 -4.72
CA ASP A 92 15.80 -11.78 -3.26
C ASP A 92 14.50 -11.39 -2.54
N ILE A 93 14.06 -12.26 -1.64
CA ILE A 93 12.88 -12.06 -0.78
C ILE A 93 12.99 -10.74 -0.01
N LYS A 94 14.20 -10.31 0.40
CA LYS A 94 14.37 -9.04 1.13
C LYS A 94 13.89 -7.83 0.33
N THR A 95 14.14 -7.83 -0.98
CA THR A 95 13.68 -6.75 -1.86
C THR A 95 12.16 -6.83 -2.03
N ILE A 96 11.61 -8.03 -2.20
CA ILE A 96 10.16 -8.27 -2.33
C ILE A 96 9.40 -7.80 -1.09
N LEU A 97 9.96 -7.98 0.11
CA LEU A 97 9.35 -7.52 1.36
C LEU A 97 9.02 -6.02 1.34
N HIS A 98 9.75 -5.20 0.57
CA HIS A 98 9.47 -3.78 0.45
C HIS A 98 8.26 -3.45 -0.41
N ALA A 99 7.82 -4.35 -1.30
CA ALA A 99 6.53 -4.22 -1.96
C ALA A 99 5.38 -4.31 -0.94
N PHE A 100 5.47 -5.23 0.03
CA PHE A 100 4.51 -5.36 1.11
C PHE A 100 4.61 -4.23 2.14
N THR A 101 5.82 -3.87 2.56
CA THR A 101 6.00 -2.90 3.65
C THR A 101 5.95 -1.46 3.16
N ALA A 102 6.84 -1.04 2.26
CA ALA A 102 6.87 0.34 1.80
C ALA A 102 5.73 0.65 0.82
N GLY A 103 5.43 -0.27 -0.10
CA GLY A 103 4.37 -0.11 -1.10
C GLY A 103 2.96 -0.30 -0.54
N CYS A 104 2.67 -1.46 0.04
CA CYS A 104 1.31 -1.77 0.52
C CYS A 104 1.02 -1.09 1.86
N ILE A 105 1.72 -1.49 2.92
CA ILE A 105 1.46 -1.01 4.28
C ILE A 105 1.74 0.48 4.40
N GLY A 106 2.86 0.97 3.84
CA GLY A 106 3.23 2.38 3.88
C GLY A 106 2.17 3.29 3.25
N SER A 107 1.69 2.94 2.05
CA SER A 107 0.64 3.72 1.37
C SER A 107 -0.70 3.64 2.06
N MET A 108 -1.10 2.45 2.54
CA MET A 108 -2.34 2.30 3.32
C MET A 108 -2.28 3.12 4.61
N ILE A 109 -1.18 3.04 5.36
CA ILE A 109 -1.00 3.81 6.59
C ILE A 109 -1.10 5.30 6.30
N LEU A 110 -0.30 5.81 5.35
CA LEU A 110 -0.25 7.24 5.08
C LEU A 110 -1.63 7.80 4.66
N GLY A 111 -2.36 7.08 3.80
CA GLY A 111 -3.72 7.44 3.43
C GLY A 111 -4.71 7.38 4.60
N MET A 112 -4.67 6.29 5.38
CA MET A 112 -5.55 6.06 6.52
C MET A 112 -5.34 7.12 7.60
N ILE A 113 -4.11 7.41 8.00
CA ILE A 113 -3.83 8.38 9.07
C ILE A 113 -4.21 9.81 8.66
N CYS A 114 -4.10 10.17 7.38
CA CYS A 114 -4.63 11.43 6.86
C CYS A 114 -6.15 11.49 7.02
N ARG A 115 -6.85 10.44 6.58
CA ARG A 115 -8.32 10.36 6.64
C ARG A 115 -8.83 10.37 8.08
N VAL A 116 -8.22 9.58 8.96
CA VAL A 116 -8.54 9.49 10.39
C VAL A 116 -8.32 10.84 11.05
N THR A 117 -7.18 11.49 10.80
CA THR A 117 -6.91 12.81 11.37
C THR A 117 -7.95 13.84 10.94
N LEU A 118 -8.30 13.92 9.66
CA LEU A 118 -9.32 14.86 9.19
C LEU A 118 -10.69 14.56 9.81
N GLY A 119 -11.12 13.29 9.77
CA GLY A 119 -12.45 12.89 10.27
C GLY A 119 -12.64 13.06 11.77
N HIS A 120 -11.67 12.62 12.57
CA HIS A 120 -11.77 12.69 14.04
C HIS A 120 -11.47 14.06 14.61
N THR A 121 -10.89 14.96 13.82
CA THR A 121 -10.66 16.34 14.26
C THR A 121 -11.66 17.34 13.69
N GLY A 122 -12.77 16.86 13.12
CA GLY A 122 -13.89 17.70 12.66
C GLY A 122 -13.57 18.52 11.40
N ARG A 123 -12.62 18.08 10.58
CA ARG A 123 -12.16 18.79 9.37
C ARG A 123 -12.71 18.13 8.11
N GLU A 124 -12.81 18.90 7.02
CA GLU A 124 -13.24 18.38 5.72
C GLU A 124 -12.32 17.22 5.29
N LEU A 125 -12.91 16.10 4.84
CA LEU A 125 -12.19 14.91 4.34
C LEU A 125 -11.59 15.16 2.95
N LYS A 126 -10.69 16.14 2.87
CA LYS A 126 -10.05 16.58 1.64
C LYS A 126 -8.60 16.92 1.91
N VAL A 127 -7.70 16.32 1.15
CA VAL A 127 -6.28 16.69 1.21
C VAL A 127 -5.92 17.81 0.25
N GLY A 128 -4.93 18.62 0.64
CA GLY A 128 -4.34 19.63 -0.21
C GLY A 128 -3.37 19.07 -1.26
N LYS A 129 -2.89 19.95 -2.15
CA LYS A 129 -1.92 19.60 -3.20
C LYS A 129 -0.62 19.02 -2.65
N VAL A 130 -0.11 19.57 -1.55
CA VAL A 130 1.15 19.13 -0.93
C VAL A 130 1.08 17.67 -0.49
N MET A 131 0.01 17.27 0.21
CA MET A 131 -0.15 15.88 0.62
C MET A 131 -0.42 14.95 -0.57
N THR A 132 -1.11 15.44 -1.61
CA THR A 132 -1.28 14.67 -2.85
C THR A 132 0.06 14.39 -3.53
N ILE A 133 0.98 15.36 -3.54
CA ILE A 133 2.36 15.18 -4.03
C ILE A 133 3.09 14.16 -3.15
N ALA A 134 2.92 14.20 -1.83
CA ALA A 134 3.49 13.20 -0.93
C ALA A 134 2.96 11.78 -1.21
N PHE A 135 1.69 11.61 -1.53
CA PHE A 135 1.16 10.30 -1.95
C PHE A 135 1.83 9.79 -3.23
N ILE A 136 2.01 10.66 -4.24
CA ILE A 136 2.71 10.28 -5.49
C ILE A 136 4.18 9.96 -5.21
N ALA A 137 4.87 10.79 -4.42
CA ALA A 137 6.26 10.59 -4.03
C ALA A 137 6.45 9.27 -3.28
N LEU A 138 5.48 8.84 -2.46
CA LEU A 138 5.52 7.55 -1.78
C LEU A 138 5.44 6.37 -2.77
N GLN A 139 4.60 6.47 -3.80
CA GLN A 139 4.56 5.46 -4.86
C GLN A 139 5.88 5.37 -5.62
N ILE A 140 6.49 6.52 -5.92
CA ILE A 140 7.82 6.58 -6.54
C ILE A 140 8.87 5.96 -5.61
N ALA A 141 8.84 6.29 -4.31
CA ALA A 141 9.74 5.71 -3.32
C ALA A 141 9.65 4.17 -3.29
N ALA A 142 8.43 3.61 -3.30
CA ALA A 142 8.21 2.17 -3.35
C ALA A 142 8.71 1.53 -4.66
N LEU A 143 8.47 2.17 -5.82
CA LEU A 143 8.99 1.72 -7.11
C LEU A 143 10.53 1.67 -7.10
N MET A 144 11.17 2.75 -6.63
CA MET A 144 12.63 2.83 -6.49
C MET A 144 13.17 1.76 -5.53
N ARG A 145 12.47 1.53 -4.41
CA ARG A 145 12.90 0.55 -3.40
C ARG A 145 12.89 -0.88 -3.92
N VAL A 146 11.85 -1.23 -4.67
CA VAL A 146 11.61 -2.60 -5.13
C VAL A 146 12.33 -2.85 -6.45
N PHE A 147 12.10 -2.02 -7.46
CA PHE A 147 12.57 -2.28 -8.82
C PHE A 147 13.95 -1.69 -9.11
N GLY A 148 14.37 -0.63 -8.39
CA GLY A 148 15.69 0.00 -8.60
C GLY A 148 16.85 -1.01 -8.46
N PRO A 149 16.99 -1.70 -7.31
CA PRO A 149 18.01 -2.74 -7.13
C PRO A 149 17.87 -3.93 -8.07
N MET A 150 16.65 -4.25 -8.54
CA MET A 150 16.43 -5.36 -9.47
C MET A 150 16.88 -5.03 -10.90
N LEU A 151 16.70 -3.77 -11.33
CA LEU A 151 16.99 -3.34 -12.69
C LEU A 151 18.44 -2.87 -12.86
N ILE A 152 19.00 -2.22 -11.83
CA ILE A 152 20.37 -1.67 -11.87
C ILE A 152 21.09 -2.00 -10.55
N PRO A 153 21.56 -3.24 -10.36
CA PRO A 153 22.21 -3.69 -9.13
C PRO A 153 23.43 -2.85 -8.73
N ASP A 154 24.20 -2.34 -9.70
CA ASP A 154 25.39 -1.51 -9.47
C ASP A 154 25.10 -0.17 -8.77
N LYS A 155 23.83 0.27 -8.82
CA LYS A 155 23.35 1.53 -8.24
C LYS A 155 22.43 1.32 -7.04
N THR A 156 22.51 0.14 -6.42
CA THR A 156 21.61 -0.25 -5.32
C THR A 156 21.59 0.78 -4.21
N MET A 157 22.75 1.29 -3.77
CA MET A 157 22.82 2.24 -2.66
C MET A 157 22.15 3.57 -3.00
N GLU A 158 22.34 4.09 -4.21
CA GLU A 158 21.71 5.33 -4.66
C GLU A 158 20.17 5.18 -4.74
N TRP A 159 19.67 4.07 -5.29
CA TRP A 159 18.21 3.78 -5.30
C TRP A 159 17.63 3.71 -3.90
N ILE A 160 18.34 3.04 -2.98
CA ILE A 160 17.95 2.88 -1.59
C ILE A 160 17.87 4.25 -0.88
N ILE A 161 18.90 5.09 -1.01
CA ILE A 161 18.97 6.39 -0.36
C ILE A 161 17.87 7.31 -0.89
N CYS A 162 17.72 7.41 -2.22
CA CYS A 162 16.68 8.26 -2.80
C CYS A 162 15.27 7.80 -2.41
N SER A 163 15.02 6.50 -2.39
CA SER A 163 13.76 5.93 -1.90
C SER A 163 13.51 6.30 -0.44
N ALA A 164 14.51 6.14 0.44
CA ALA A 164 14.39 6.48 1.85
C ALA A 164 14.13 7.98 2.09
N LEU A 165 14.78 8.85 1.32
CA LEU A 165 14.55 10.31 1.39
C LEU A 165 13.13 10.69 0.95
N LEU A 166 12.63 10.12 -0.14
CA LEU A 166 11.26 10.35 -0.58
C LEU A 166 10.25 9.84 0.46
N TRP A 167 10.46 8.63 0.99
CA TRP A 167 9.62 8.08 2.05
C TRP A 167 9.60 8.99 3.28
N ALA A 168 10.78 9.43 3.75
CA ALA A 168 10.91 10.34 4.89
C ALA A 168 10.21 11.68 4.64
N PHE A 169 10.35 12.24 3.43
CA PHE A 169 9.64 13.44 3.02
C PHE A 169 8.11 13.29 3.12
N CYS A 170 7.56 12.14 2.71
CA CYS A 170 6.11 11.90 2.77
C CYS A 170 5.59 11.89 4.22
N PHE A 171 6.26 11.19 5.13
CA PHE A 171 5.85 11.13 6.53
C PHE A 171 6.14 12.43 7.29
N ALA A 172 7.24 13.13 6.97
CA ALA A 172 7.50 14.45 7.49
C ALA A 172 6.41 15.46 7.06
N THR A 173 5.98 15.39 5.79
CA THR A 173 4.87 16.20 5.28
C THR A 173 3.60 15.95 6.07
N TYR A 174 3.27 14.68 6.37
CA TYR A 174 2.14 14.35 7.21
C TYR A 174 2.28 14.98 8.61
N LEU A 175 3.41 14.80 9.29
CA LEU A 175 3.63 15.34 10.63
C LEU A 175 3.49 16.87 10.68
N LEU A 176 4.05 17.57 9.70
CA LEU A 176 4.01 19.03 9.63
C LEU A 176 2.60 19.58 9.36
N LEU A 177 1.86 18.94 8.45
CA LEU A 177 0.54 19.42 8.03
C LEU A 177 -0.57 18.96 8.98
N TYR A 178 -0.55 17.71 9.41
CA TYR A 178 -1.63 17.06 10.14
C TYR A 178 -1.33 16.94 11.65
N GLY A 179 -0.07 16.90 12.06
CA GLY A 179 0.30 16.74 13.47
C GLY A 179 -0.31 17.82 14.37
N ARG A 180 -0.29 19.09 13.95
CA ARG A 180 -0.90 20.19 14.71
C ARG A 180 -2.42 20.06 14.83
N MET A 181 -3.09 19.42 13.86
CA MET A 181 -4.54 19.25 13.86
C MET A 181 -5.00 18.36 15.01
N LEU A 182 -4.17 17.39 15.41
CA LEU A 182 -4.44 16.45 16.51
C LEU A 182 -4.39 17.12 17.89
N PHE A 183 -3.65 18.21 18.03
CA PHE A 183 -3.53 18.98 19.28
C PHE A 183 -4.36 20.26 19.29
N SER A 184 -5.05 20.56 18.19
CA SER A 184 -5.87 21.76 18.06
C SER A 184 -7.34 21.42 18.32
N PRO A 185 -8.12 22.34 18.93
CA PRO A 185 -9.56 22.17 19.07
C PRO A 185 -10.23 21.85 17.73
N ARG A 186 -11.30 21.07 17.79
CA ARG A 186 -12.11 20.73 16.62
C ARG A 186 -12.83 21.98 16.11
N PRO A 187 -12.74 22.31 14.81
CA PRO A 187 -13.42 23.48 14.24
C PRO A 187 -14.96 23.37 14.23
N ASP A 188 -15.49 22.15 14.33
CA ASP A 188 -16.93 21.87 14.31
C ASP A 188 -17.63 22.05 15.67
N GLY A 189 -16.87 22.36 16.73
CA GLY A 189 -17.40 22.64 18.07
C GLY A 189 -17.98 21.41 18.79
N GLN A 190 -17.77 20.20 18.26
CA GLN A 190 -18.20 18.96 18.91
C GLN A 190 -17.17 18.48 19.92
N GLU A 191 -17.60 17.70 20.90
CA GLU A 191 -16.69 16.99 21.82
C GLU A 191 -15.77 16.05 21.02
N ALA A 192 -14.54 15.90 21.52
CA ALA A 192 -13.49 15.11 20.87
C ALA A 192 -13.79 13.61 20.90
#